data_AF-A0A4V2S613-F1
#
_entry.id   AF-A0A4V2S613-F1
#
_cell.length_a   1.000
_cell.length_b   1.000
_cell.length_c   1.000
_cell.angle_alpha   90.00
_cell.angle_beta   90.00
_cell.angle_gamma   90.00
#
_symmetry.space_group_name_H-M   'P 1'
#
loop_
_entity.id
_entity.type
_entity.pdbx_description
1 polymer ?
#
loop_
_entity_poly.entity_id
_entity_poly.type
_entity_poly.pdbx_seq_one_letter_code
_entity_poly.pdbx_strand_id
1 'polypeptide(L)'
;MVAWITLRQFAWTERPGRVDPYPEVDDIHRVAVDRLLPVDLSYAVSVNALAVPASGPVRYETRQHELRLVLCYLNSDPDGPIRLRDEPFRASASHIRRFVSESIGLGMLTAAVQAAYQSQTTAIAHVDALPTALAGQYNPAKTRPDLLFDLPGQILAGEARGRFETPPTRASTQQRDRLNSLIPWSRHHGTHPLAMTWAYTTGLGATVDLFTRSGRLPGMTGPVGQAVSAPVAIQPELFDEDQLTAPARPGADHRPRRDVRARDFDRSSPRELATAISRRVGDIADQLYQSAPRPDPPIRVGEQDVRGSWAALDLLGPSTGSFVLGVLNRPLSRERGLEVTARLRQRDPESNGLSILVSGRMVVAISTDTAGQPWRLIAD
;
A
#
# COMPACT_ATOMS: atom_id res chain seq x y z
N MET A 1 5.58 -16.13 6.38
CA MET A 1 5.25 -15.14 7.41
C MET A 1 3.97 -14.41 7.06
N VAL A 2 2.92 -14.72 7.81
CA VAL A 2 1.67 -13.96 7.81
C VAL A 2 1.62 -13.26 9.16
N ALA A 3 1.61 -11.94 9.14
CA ALA A 3 1.35 -11.11 10.31
C ALA A 3 -0.11 -10.64 10.26
N TRP A 4 -0.58 -9.93 11.26
CA TRP A 4 -1.93 -9.37 11.24
C TRP A 4 -1.96 -7.88 11.53
N ILE A 5 -3.07 -7.26 11.14
CA ILE A 5 -3.44 -5.91 11.53
C ILE A 5 -4.83 -5.92 12.16
N THR A 6 -5.14 -4.88 12.93
CA THR A 6 -6.52 -4.59 13.32
C THR A 6 -7.22 -3.82 12.20
N LEU A 7 -8.38 -4.27 11.77
CA LEU A 7 -9.19 -3.64 10.73
C LEU A 7 -10.48 -3.08 11.35
N ARG A 8 -10.71 -1.79 11.15
CA ARG A 8 -11.94 -1.06 11.51
C ARG A 8 -12.67 -0.67 10.25
N GLN A 9 -13.96 -0.96 10.17
CA GLN A 9 -14.76 -0.65 8.98
C GLN A 9 -15.72 0.50 9.28
N PHE A 10 -15.71 1.49 8.40
CA PHE A 10 -16.54 2.69 8.48
C PHE A 10 -17.37 2.85 7.20
N ALA A 11 -18.64 3.15 7.38
CA ALA A 11 -19.50 3.66 6.34
C ALA A 11 -19.48 5.18 6.36
N TRP A 12 -19.50 5.78 5.16
CA TRP A 12 -19.84 7.19 5.00
C TRP A 12 -21.11 7.34 4.15
N THR A 13 -21.85 8.40 4.45
CA THR A 13 -23.08 8.81 3.77
C THR A 13 -22.88 10.18 3.12
N GLU A 14 -23.74 10.51 2.16
CA GLU A 14 -23.68 11.76 1.40
C GLU A 14 -24.89 12.63 1.67
N ARG A 15 -24.67 13.94 1.70
CA ARG A 15 -25.71 14.96 1.64
C ARG A 15 -25.50 15.87 0.42
N PRO A 16 -26.53 16.60 -0.03
CA PRO A 16 -26.35 17.65 -1.03
C PRO A 16 -25.25 18.65 -0.60
N GLY A 17 -24.37 19.03 -1.52
CA GLY A 17 -23.32 20.01 -1.27
C GLY A 17 -23.90 21.39 -0.99
N ARG A 18 -23.29 22.15 -0.07
CA ARG A 18 -23.79 23.48 0.30
C ARG A 18 -23.32 24.58 -0.66
N VAL A 19 -22.18 24.38 -1.31
CA VAL A 19 -21.47 25.42 -2.10
C VAL A 19 -20.93 24.88 -3.43
N ASP A 20 -20.64 23.59 -3.53
CA ASP A 20 -20.10 22.90 -4.72
C ASP A 20 -21.23 22.04 -5.35
N PRO A 21 -21.34 21.89 -6.69
CA PRO A 21 -22.27 20.93 -7.32
C PRO A 21 -22.12 19.47 -6.85
N TYR A 22 -21.05 19.13 -6.13
CA TYR A 22 -20.80 17.78 -5.65
C TYR A 22 -21.38 17.54 -4.25
N PRO A 23 -21.87 16.33 -3.95
CA PRO A 23 -22.30 15.98 -2.60
C PRO A 23 -21.11 16.03 -1.63
N GLU A 24 -21.44 16.23 -0.36
CA GLU A 24 -20.48 16.21 0.75
C GLU A 24 -20.74 14.99 1.63
N VAL A 25 -19.70 14.54 2.34
CA VAL A 25 -19.84 13.56 3.42
C VAL A 25 -20.72 14.15 4.52
N ASP A 26 -21.84 13.48 4.78
CA ASP A 26 -22.77 13.83 5.85
C ASP A 26 -22.30 13.26 7.19
N ASP A 27 -22.22 11.92 7.24
CA ASP A 27 -21.83 11.18 8.42
C ASP A 27 -20.81 10.08 8.11
N ILE A 28 -20.04 9.71 9.14
CA ILE A 28 -19.10 8.58 9.11
C ILE A 28 -19.29 7.78 10.40
N HIS A 29 -19.73 6.53 10.28
CA HIS A 29 -19.97 5.67 11.42
C HIS A 29 -19.37 4.28 11.22
N ARG A 30 -19.03 3.64 12.33
CA ARG A 30 -18.44 2.32 12.36
C ARG A 30 -19.51 1.26 12.08
N VAL A 31 -19.25 0.35 11.15
CA VAL A 31 -20.24 -0.65 10.69
C VAL A 31 -19.94 -2.08 11.13
N ALA A 32 -18.76 -2.32 11.69
CA ALA A 32 -18.37 -3.63 12.19
C ALA A 32 -17.51 -3.54 13.45
N VAL A 33 -17.55 -4.61 14.23
CA VAL A 33 -16.56 -4.88 15.28
C VAL A 33 -15.15 -4.95 14.68
N ASP A 34 -14.13 -4.75 15.53
CA ASP A 34 -12.74 -4.94 15.14
C ASP A 34 -12.53 -6.34 14.57
N ARG A 35 -11.71 -6.39 13.52
CA ARG A 35 -11.33 -7.64 12.87
C ARG A 35 -9.82 -7.75 12.78
N LEU A 36 -9.32 -8.97 12.85
CA LEU A 36 -7.94 -9.25 12.49
C LEU A 36 -7.88 -9.52 10.99
N LEU A 37 -7.04 -8.77 10.29
CA LEU A 37 -6.75 -9.04 8.90
C LEU A 37 -5.35 -9.64 8.79
N PRO A 38 -5.22 -10.91 8.37
CA PRO A 38 -3.93 -11.48 8.00
C PRO A 38 -3.34 -10.72 6.80
N VAL A 39 -2.08 -10.33 6.91
CA VAL A 39 -1.33 -9.58 5.90
C VAL A 39 -0.03 -10.32 5.62
N ASP A 40 0.19 -10.60 4.34
CA ASP A 40 1.50 -11.02 3.83
C ASP A 40 2.30 -9.77 3.44
N LEU A 41 3.40 -9.51 4.15
CA LEU A 41 4.22 -8.33 3.92
C LEU A 41 4.82 -8.27 2.51
N SER A 42 5.15 -9.41 1.89
CA SER A 42 5.65 -9.43 0.51
C SER A 42 4.65 -8.82 -0.46
N TYR A 43 3.35 -9.05 -0.23
CA TYR A 43 2.27 -8.46 -1.02
C TYR A 43 2.16 -6.97 -0.74
N ALA A 44 2.07 -6.59 0.54
CA ALA A 44 1.92 -5.21 0.96
C ALA A 44 3.10 -4.33 0.48
N VAL A 45 4.31 -4.87 0.41
CA VAL A 45 5.51 -4.14 -0.01
C VAL A 45 5.69 -4.18 -1.54
N SER A 46 5.20 -5.20 -2.24
CA SER A 46 5.30 -5.31 -3.70
C SER A 46 4.66 -4.15 -4.46
N VAL A 47 3.59 -3.54 -3.92
CA VAL A 47 2.96 -2.36 -4.54
C VAL A 47 3.93 -1.19 -4.60
N ASN A 48 4.78 -1.01 -3.58
CA ASN A 48 5.80 0.03 -3.56
C ASN A 48 6.94 -0.25 -4.56
N ALA A 49 7.21 -1.52 -4.88
CA ALA A 49 8.28 -1.91 -5.80
C ALA A 49 8.05 -1.38 -7.23
N LEU A 50 6.77 -1.23 -7.62
CA LEU A 50 6.34 -0.81 -8.96
C LEU A 50 5.86 0.64 -9.02
N ALA A 51 5.98 1.39 -7.92
CA ALA A 51 5.60 2.79 -7.87
C ALA A 51 6.38 3.61 -8.93
N VAL A 52 5.68 4.46 -9.67
CA VAL A 52 6.29 5.26 -10.74
C VAL A 52 7.14 6.38 -10.10
N PRO A 53 8.39 6.61 -10.54
CA PRO A 53 9.19 7.71 -10.02
C PRO A 53 8.65 9.05 -10.53
N ALA A 54 8.82 10.12 -9.74
CA ALA A 54 8.43 11.47 -10.14
C ALA A 54 9.20 11.96 -11.39
N SER A 55 10.45 11.50 -11.56
CA SER A 55 11.29 11.81 -12.72
C SER A 55 12.39 10.77 -12.92
N GLY A 56 12.79 10.54 -14.17
CA GLY A 56 13.95 9.72 -14.52
C GLY A 56 13.67 8.21 -14.61
N PRO A 57 14.69 7.42 -14.99
CA PRO A 57 14.59 5.97 -15.07
C PRO A 57 14.57 5.33 -13.67
N VAL A 58 13.88 4.21 -13.54
CA VAL A 58 13.89 3.40 -12.32
C VAL A 58 15.17 2.58 -12.28
N ARG A 59 15.91 2.67 -11.17
CA ARG A 59 17.11 1.85 -10.90
C ARG A 59 16.83 0.82 -9.82
N TYR A 60 17.36 -0.37 -10.02
CA TYR A 60 17.21 -1.50 -9.10
C TYR A 60 17.69 -1.18 -7.68
N GLU A 61 18.89 -0.61 -7.55
CA GLU A 61 19.52 -0.34 -6.26
C GLU A 61 18.73 0.68 -5.45
N THR A 62 18.21 1.71 -6.12
CA THR A 62 17.34 2.72 -5.50
C THR A 62 16.06 2.06 -4.98
N ARG A 63 15.41 1.23 -5.81
CA ARG A 63 14.17 0.56 -5.40
C ARG A 63 14.41 -0.43 -4.26
N GLN A 64 15.49 -1.21 -4.35
CA GLN A 64 15.88 -2.12 -3.27
C GLN A 64 16.13 -1.33 -1.98
N HIS A 65 16.84 -0.20 -2.03
CA HIS A 65 17.10 0.62 -0.85
C HIS A 65 15.82 1.19 -0.23
N GLU A 66 14.89 1.70 -1.04
CA GLU A 66 13.59 2.20 -0.59
C GLU A 66 12.78 1.12 0.13
N LEU A 67 12.67 -0.08 -0.46
CA LEU A 67 11.94 -1.20 0.17
C LEU A 67 12.64 -1.69 1.44
N ARG A 68 13.98 -1.76 1.42
CA ARG A 68 14.79 -2.09 2.60
C ARG A 68 14.52 -1.12 3.74
N LEU A 69 14.46 0.18 3.44
CA LEU A 69 14.19 1.21 4.43
C LEU A 69 12.81 1.00 5.07
N VAL A 70 11.76 0.78 4.28
CA VAL A 70 10.41 0.48 4.80
C VAL A 70 10.43 -0.76 5.69
N LEU A 71 11.01 -1.86 5.20
CA LEU A 71 11.07 -3.13 5.93
C LEU A 71 11.88 -3.04 7.23
N CYS A 72 12.97 -2.25 7.26
CA CYS A 72 13.78 -2.09 8.47
C CYS A 72 13.04 -1.40 9.61
N TYR A 73 12.02 -0.57 9.33
CA TYR A 73 11.18 0.06 10.37
C TYR A 73 10.02 -0.82 10.83
N LEU A 74 9.77 -1.96 10.18
CA LEU A 74 8.70 -2.87 10.54
C LEU A 74 9.25 -4.04 11.36
N ASN A 75 8.53 -4.37 12.42
CA ASN A 75 8.63 -5.66 13.09
C ASN A 75 7.40 -6.47 12.73
N SER A 76 7.63 -7.70 12.30
CA SER A 76 6.57 -8.64 11.96
C SER A 76 6.96 -10.01 12.47
N ASP A 77 6.51 -10.31 13.69
CA ASP A 77 6.60 -11.66 14.21
C ASP A 77 5.55 -12.53 13.48
N PRO A 78 5.88 -13.77 13.11
CA PRO A 78 4.88 -14.71 12.59
C PRO A 78 3.67 -14.79 13.53
N ASP A 79 2.46 -14.69 12.98
CA ASP A 79 1.20 -14.68 13.73
C ASP A 79 1.05 -13.53 14.75
N GLY A 80 1.96 -12.56 14.71
CA GLY A 80 1.94 -11.33 15.51
C GLY A 80 1.41 -10.13 14.74
N PRO A 81 1.14 -9.01 15.43
CA PRO A 81 0.78 -7.78 14.76
C PRO A 81 1.96 -7.19 14.01
N ILE A 82 1.70 -6.58 12.86
CA ILE A 82 2.66 -5.70 12.21
C ILE A 82 2.87 -4.49 13.12
N ARG A 83 4.12 -4.23 13.53
CA ARG A 83 4.50 -3.14 14.45
C ARG A 83 5.54 -2.24 13.81
N LEU A 84 5.57 -0.99 14.25
CA LEU A 84 6.66 -0.08 13.97
C LEU A 84 7.78 -0.26 14.98
N ARG A 85 9.04 -0.15 14.55
CA ARG A 85 10.18 0.05 15.44
C ARG A 85 10.18 1.50 15.92
N ASP A 86 9.39 1.76 16.97
CA ASP A 86 8.97 3.10 17.38
C ASP A 86 10.16 4.03 17.71
N GLU A 87 11.14 3.55 18.48
CA GLU A 87 12.30 4.37 18.88
C GLU A 87 13.16 4.82 17.67
N PRO A 88 13.69 3.92 16.81
CA PRO A 88 14.38 4.33 15.58
C PRO A 88 13.52 5.22 14.68
N PHE A 89 12.22 4.92 14.58
CA PHE A 89 11.31 5.68 13.74
C PHE A 89 11.14 7.12 14.24
N ARG A 90 10.92 7.34 15.54
CA ARG A 90 10.80 8.69 16.12
C ARG A 90 12.07 9.50 15.98
N ALA A 91 13.24 8.86 16.14
CA ALA A 91 14.54 9.48 15.96
C ALA A 91 14.85 9.86 14.50
N SER A 92 14.11 9.31 13.53
CA SER A 92 14.34 9.55 12.11
C SER A 92 13.88 10.92 11.64
N ALA A 93 14.47 11.42 10.56
CA ALA A 93 14.03 12.67 9.94
C ALA A 93 12.57 12.60 9.48
N SER A 94 11.86 13.73 9.52
CA SER A 94 10.42 13.81 9.21
C SER A 94 10.06 13.30 7.81
N HIS A 95 10.93 13.50 6.81
CA HIS A 95 10.71 13.02 5.45
C HIS A 95 10.82 11.48 5.34
N ILE A 96 11.71 10.85 6.12
CA ILE A 96 11.82 9.38 6.20
C ILE A 96 10.56 8.83 6.86
N ARG A 97 10.13 9.39 7.99
CA ARG A 97 8.90 8.96 8.68
C ARG A 97 7.68 9.05 7.77
N ARG A 98 7.56 10.14 7.00
CA ARG A 98 6.48 10.31 6.03
C ARG A 98 6.56 9.27 4.92
N PHE A 99 7.73 9.09 4.30
CA PHE A 99 7.92 8.09 3.24
C PHE A 99 7.53 6.68 3.71
N VAL A 100 8.04 6.25 4.87
CA VAL A 100 7.74 4.94 5.45
C VAL A 100 6.26 4.79 5.77
N SER A 101 5.65 5.78 6.43
CA SER A 101 4.23 5.73 6.79
C SER A 101 3.35 5.61 5.55
N GLU A 102 3.55 6.47 4.55
CA GLU A 102 2.72 6.44 3.33
C GLU A 102 2.93 5.14 2.53
N SER A 103 4.16 4.61 2.49
CA SER A 103 4.45 3.30 1.86
C SER A 103 3.72 2.15 2.56
N ILE A 104 3.67 2.16 3.90
CA ILE A 104 2.88 1.21 4.69
C ILE A 104 1.39 1.39 4.39
N GLY A 105 0.91 2.64 4.34
CA GLY A 105 -0.48 2.97 4.01
C GLY A 105 -0.93 2.36 2.68
N LEU A 106 -0.14 2.50 1.62
CA LEU A 106 -0.41 1.90 0.31
C LEU A 106 -0.47 0.36 0.37
N GLY A 107 0.44 -0.26 1.12
CA GLY A 107 0.44 -1.70 1.36
C GLY A 107 -0.80 -2.18 2.10
N MET A 108 -1.23 -1.43 3.13
CA MET A 108 -2.42 -1.75 3.92
C MET A 108 -3.73 -1.59 3.13
N LEU A 109 -3.83 -0.56 2.29
CA LEU A 109 -4.93 -0.43 1.33
C LEU A 109 -5.01 -1.66 0.43
N THR A 110 -3.88 -2.06 -0.13
CA THR A 110 -3.77 -3.21 -1.02
C THR A 110 -4.21 -4.49 -0.32
N ALA A 111 -3.74 -4.74 0.91
CA ALA A 111 -4.12 -5.90 1.70
C ALA A 111 -5.63 -5.91 2.03
N ALA A 112 -6.20 -4.76 2.43
CA ALA A 112 -7.62 -4.65 2.74
C ALA A 112 -8.50 -4.92 1.51
N VAL A 113 -8.13 -4.39 0.33
CA VAL A 113 -8.85 -4.65 -0.92
C VAL A 113 -8.72 -6.12 -1.32
N GLN A 114 -7.52 -6.70 -1.30
CA GLN A 114 -7.31 -8.11 -1.62
C GLN A 114 -8.19 -9.03 -0.76
N ALA A 115 -8.25 -8.75 0.55
CA ALA A 115 -9.09 -9.50 1.46
C ALA A 115 -10.59 -9.32 1.21
N ALA A 116 -11.02 -8.10 0.86
CA ALA A 116 -12.42 -7.80 0.55
C ALA A 116 -12.95 -8.56 -0.69
N TYR A 117 -12.08 -8.80 -1.68
CA TYR A 117 -12.42 -9.51 -2.92
C TYR A 117 -11.91 -10.95 -2.95
N GLN A 118 -11.32 -11.45 -1.85
CA GLN A 118 -10.69 -12.76 -1.77
C GLN A 118 -9.73 -13.03 -2.97
N SER A 119 -9.08 -11.96 -3.43
CA SER A 119 -8.20 -11.99 -4.60
C SER A 119 -6.77 -11.80 -4.15
N GLN A 120 -5.94 -12.81 -4.40
CA GLN A 120 -4.49 -12.70 -4.16
C GLN A 120 -3.79 -11.82 -5.21
N THR A 121 -4.45 -11.49 -6.31
CA THR A 121 -3.81 -10.78 -7.42
C THR A 121 -4.78 -9.77 -8.00
N THR A 122 -4.46 -8.50 -7.80
CA THR A 122 -5.15 -7.37 -8.42
C THR A 122 -4.12 -6.65 -9.27
N ALA A 123 -4.44 -6.34 -10.53
CA ALA A 123 -3.59 -5.41 -11.26
C ALA A 123 -3.82 -4.03 -10.64
N ILE A 124 -2.73 -3.39 -10.20
CA ILE A 124 -2.77 -2.12 -9.48
C ILE A 124 -2.10 -1.07 -10.35
N ALA A 125 -2.80 0.04 -10.57
CA ALA A 125 -2.28 1.20 -11.27
C ALA A 125 -2.08 2.36 -10.28
N HIS A 126 -0.85 2.86 -10.17
CA HIS A 126 -0.51 4.06 -9.38
C HIS A 126 -0.90 5.33 -10.14
N VAL A 127 -1.87 6.07 -9.63
CA VAL A 127 -2.43 7.27 -10.26
C VAL A 127 -1.85 8.56 -9.66
N ASP A 128 -1.40 8.53 -8.41
CA ASP A 128 -0.76 9.66 -7.73
C ASP A 128 0.56 10.08 -8.40
N ALA A 129 1.34 9.10 -8.85
CA ALA A 129 2.59 9.29 -9.56
C ALA A 129 2.40 9.00 -11.05
N LEU A 130 1.80 9.93 -11.79
CA LEU A 130 1.69 9.77 -13.23
C LEU A 130 3.06 9.95 -13.90
N PRO A 131 3.40 9.09 -14.89
CA PRO A 131 4.54 9.33 -15.77
C PRO A 131 4.47 10.74 -16.38
N THR A 132 5.63 11.39 -16.59
CA THR A 132 5.71 12.73 -17.18
C THR A 132 4.97 12.85 -18.53
N ALA A 133 4.98 11.78 -19.33
CA ALA A 133 4.27 11.70 -20.61
C ALA A 133 2.74 11.78 -20.45
N LEU A 134 2.23 11.31 -19.32
CA LEU A 134 0.82 11.42 -18.96
C LEU A 134 0.56 12.77 -18.28
N ALA A 135 1.43 13.27 -17.40
CA ALA A 135 1.23 14.47 -16.58
C ALA A 135 0.60 15.69 -17.29
N GLY A 136 0.93 15.95 -18.56
CA GLY A 136 0.35 17.06 -19.36
C GLY A 136 -1.13 16.91 -19.74
N GLN A 137 -1.70 15.71 -19.62
CA GLN A 137 -3.12 15.43 -19.87
C GLN A 137 -3.99 15.64 -18.62
N TYR A 138 -3.39 15.95 -17.47
CA TYR A 138 -4.07 15.93 -16.18
C TYR A 138 -4.08 17.28 -15.49
N ASN A 139 -5.14 17.56 -14.73
CA ASN A 139 -5.24 18.77 -13.93
C ASN A 139 -4.55 18.58 -12.56
N PRO A 140 -3.37 19.18 -12.30
CA PRO A 140 -2.64 18.99 -11.04
C PRO A 140 -3.36 19.62 -9.84
N ALA A 141 -4.31 20.54 -10.07
CA ALA A 141 -5.07 21.20 -9.01
C ALA A 141 -6.25 20.35 -8.50
N LYS A 142 -6.55 19.21 -9.15
CA LYS A 142 -7.66 18.34 -8.77
C LYS A 142 -7.16 17.11 -8.03
N THR A 143 -7.83 16.79 -6.94
CA THR A 143 -7.52 15.61 -6.12
C THR A 143 -7.91 14.34 -6.87
N ARG A 144 -7.04 13.33 -6.79
CA ARG A 144 -7.21 12.00 -7.36
C ARG A 144 -6.96 10.93 -6.30
N PRO A 145 -7.53 9.72 -6.49
CA PRO A 145 -7.15 8.57 -5.69
C PRO A 145 -5.69 8.18 -5.97
N ASP A 146 -5.06 7.50 -5.02
CA ASP A 146 -3.68 7.06 -5.17
C ASP A 146 -3.58 5.84 -6.12
N LEU A 147 -4.51 4.90 -6.02
CA LEU A 147 -4.50 3.63 -6.76
C LEU A 147 -5.81 3.38 -7.52
N LEU A 148 -5.72 2.62 -8.61
CA LEU A 148 -6.84 1.93 -9.24
C LEU A 148 -6.59 0.42 -9.20
N PHE A 149 -7.54 -0.31 -8.62
CA PHE A 149 -7.53 -1.76 -8.57
C PHE A 149 -8.39 -2.31 -9.70
N ASP A 150 -7.80 -3.09 -10.59
CA ASP A 150 -8.53 -3.86 -11.61
C ASP A 150 -9.00 -5.18 -10.99
N LEU A 151 -10.31 -5.24 -10.76
CA LEU A 151 -11.01 -6.36 -10.13
C LEU A 151 -11.92 -7.03 -11.17
N PRO A 152 -12.27 -8.32 -11.00
CA PRO A 152 -13.21 -8.98 -11.89
C PRO A 152 -14.52 -8.19 -12.03
N GLY A 153 -14.77 -7.66 -13.22
CA GLY A 153 -15.98 -6.89 -13.54
C GLY A 153 -15.98 -5.41 -13.16
N GLN A 154 -14.98 -4.89 -12.43
CA GLN A 154 -14.99 -3.50 -11.98
C GLN A 154 -13.59 -2.92 -11.71
N ILE A 155 -13.47 -1.60 -11.80
CA ILE A 155 -12.32 -0.86 -11.26
C ILE A 155 -12.74 -0.26 -9.92
N LEU A 156 -11.87 -0.37 -8.93
CA LEU A 156 -12.05 0.29 -7.64
C LEU A 156 -10.99 1.38 -7.47
N ALA A 157 -11.41 2.60 -7.16
CA ALA A 157 -10.50 3.66 -6.76
C ALA A 157 -10.11 3.48 -5.29
N GLY A 158 -8.82 3.61 -5.03
CA GLY A 158 -8.22 3.41 -3.72
C GLY A 158 -7.42 4.63 -3.28
N GLU A 159 -7.69 5.08 -2.07
CA GLU A 159 -6.96 6.15 -1.40
C GLU A 159 -6.29 5.60 -0.14
N ALA A 160 -5.00 5.87 0.05
CA ALA A 160 -4.24 5.38 1.19
C ALA A 160 -3.61 6.54 1.97
N ARG A 161 -3.70 6.50 3.28
CA ARG A 161 -2.93 7.40 4.15
C ARG A 161 -2.24 6.62 5.25
N GLY A 162 -0.94 6.87 5.40
CA GLY A 162 -0.13 6.33 6.48
C GLY A 162 0.01 7.29 7.66
N ARG A 163 -0.18 6.79 8.88
CA ARG A 163 -0.02 7.53 10.13
C ARG A 163 0.80 6.68 11.11
N PHE A 164 1.53 7.36 11.99
CA PHE A 164 2.32 6.74 13.06
C PHE A 164 1.77 7.08 14.45
N GLU A 165 0.61 7.72 14.50
CA GLU A 165 -0.10 8.07 15.73
C GLU A 165 -1.16 7.02 16.06
N THR A 166 -1.71 7.09 17.28
CA THR A 166 -2.79 6.20 17.71
C THR A 166 -4.06 6.47 16.88
N PRO A 167 -4.78 5.41 16.46
CA PRO A 167 -6.04 5.58 15.76
C PRO A 167 -7.07 6.37 16.59
N PRO A 168 -7.77 7.36 16.01
CA PRO A 168 -8.82 8.07 16.73
C PRO A 168 -10.00 7.14 17.00
N THR A 169 -10.76 7.42 18.06
CA THR A 169 -11.95 6.64 18.44
C THR A 169 -13.13 6.88 17.50
N ARG A 170 -13.18 8.06 16.87
CA ARG A 170 -14.19 8.47 15.88
C ARG A 170 -13.50 9.02 14.63
N ALA A 171 -14.24 9.07 13.53
CA ALA A 171 -13.71 9.63 12.30
C ALA A 171 -13.31 11.09 12.48
N SER A 172 -12.09 11.45 12.07
CA SER A 172 -11.53 12.79 12.22
C SER A 172 -12.00 13.74 11.11
N THR A 173 -11.87 15.04 11.34
CA THR A 173 -12.12 16.06 10.32
C THR A 173 -11.23 15.84 9.09
N GLN A 174 -9.96 15.48 9.28
CA GLN A 174 -9.03 15.23 8.17
C GLN A 174 -9.45 14.01 7.32
N GLN A 175 -10.01 12.97 7.93
CA GLN A 175 -10.58 11.82 7.20
C GLN A 175 -11.80 12.27 6.36
N ARG A 176 -12.70 13.06 6.95
CA ARG A 176 -13.87 13.63 6.27
C ARG A 176 -13.46 14.55 5.11
N ASP A 177 -12.53 15.46 5.34
CA ASP A 177 -12.03 16.40 4.33
C ASP A 177 -11.38 15.67 3.17
N ARG A 178 -10.66 14.58 3.44
CA ARG A 178 -10.05 13.77 2.39
C ARG A 178 -11.10 13.06 1.54
N LEU A 179 -12.13 12.47 2.16
CA LEU A 179 -13.26 11.91 1.41
C LEU A 179 -13.96 12.97 0.56
N ASN A 180 -14.25 14.15 1.13
CA ASN A 180 -14.83 15.28 0.41
C ASN A 180 -13.99 15.69 -0.81
N SER A 181 -12.65 15.64 -0.71
CA SER A 181 -11.77 15.97 -1.82
C SER A 181 -11.79 14.92 -2.96
N LEU A 182 -12.21 13.69 -2.68
CA LEU A 182 -12.26 12.57 -3.64
C LEU A 182 -13.64 12.38 -4.28
N ILE A 183 -14.73 12.80 -3.61
CA ILE A 183 -16.10 12.69 -4.13
C ILE A 183 -16.26 13.35 -5.52
N PRO A 184 -15.73 14.56 -5.77
CA PRO A 184 -15.81 15.17 -7.10
C PRO A 184 -15.22 14.30 -8.21
N TRP A 185 -14.07 13.64 -7.96
CA TRP A 185 -13.46 12.70 -8.91
C TRP A 185 -14.37 11.50 -9.16
N SER A 186 -14.89 10.88 -8.09
CA SER A 186 -15.82 9.74 -8.19
C SER A 186 -17.06 10.12 -9.00
N ARG A 187 -17.68 11.27 -8.73
CA ARG A 187 -18.89 11.75 -9.42
C ARG A 187 -18.65 12.07 -10.89
N HIS A 188 -17.55 12.74 -11.21
CA HIS A 188 -17.17 13.01 -12.60
C HIS A 188 -17.06 11.73 -13.42
N HIS A 189 -16.56 10.64 -12.81
CA HIS A 189 -16.46 9.32 -13.45
C HIS A 189 -17.68 8.42 -13.19
N GLY A 190 -18.88 8.99 -13.10
CA GLY A 190 -20.13 8.22 -13.03
C GLY A 190 -20.41 7.63 -11.65
N THR A 191 -19.99 8.30 -10.58
CA THR A 191 -20.09 7.79 -9.20
C THR A 191 -19.26 6.54 -8.99
N HIS A 192 -18.00 6.60 -9.42
CA HIS A 192 -17.07 5.49 -9.39
C HIS A 192 -16.84 4.95 -7.96
N PRO A 193 -16.79 3.62 -7.74
CA PRO A 193 -16.54 3.05 -6.42
C PRO A 193 -15.23 3.53 -5.82
N LEU A 194 -15.26 3.90 -4.54
CA LEU A 194 -14.13 4.43 -3.78
C LEU A 194 -13.95 3.67 -2.46
N ALA A 195 -12.72 3.25 -2.19
CA ALA A 195 -12.24 2.81 -0.89
C ALA A 195 -11.17 3.79 -0.41
N MET A 196 -11.21 4.17 0.86
CA MET A 196 -10.11 4.91 1.49
C MET A 196 -9.64 4.15 2.72
N THR A 197 -8.34 4.04 2.91
CA THR A 197 -7.76 3.53 4.15
C THR A 197 -6.90 4.56 4.87
N TRP A 198 -6.99 4.56 6.19
CA TRP A 198 -6.01 5.18 7.06
C TRP A 198 -5.32 4.12 7.92
N ALA A 199 -4.02 3.94 7.70
CA ALA A 199 -3.21 2.97 8.40
C ALA A 199 -2.41 3.66 9.51
N TYR A 200 -2.73 3.34 10.76
CA TYR A 200 -2.06 3.79 11.97
C TYR A 200 -1.09 2.70 12.42
N THR A 201 0.22 2.94 12.29
CA THR A 201 1.25 1.95 12.65
C THR A 201 2.06 2.46 13.82
N THR A 202 2.00 1.77 14.95
CA THR A 202 2.75 2.13 16.17
C THR A 202 3.59 0.94 16.66
N GLY A 203 4.35 1.13 17.73
CA GLY A 203 5.05 0.02 18.40
C GLY A 203 4.13 -1.08 18.93
N LEU A 204 2.84 -0.80 19.14
CA LEU A 204 1.87 -1.77 19.67
C LEU A 204 1.26 -2.64 18.56
N GLY A 205 1.06 -2.06 17.37
CA GLY A 205 0.54 -2.75 16.21
C GLY A 205 0.00 -1.79 15.16
N ALA A 206 -0.40 -2.34 14.01
CA ALA A 206 -1.04 -1.61 12.93
C ALA A 206 -2.57 -1.72 13.03
N THR A 207 -3.25 -0.58 12.98
CA THR A 207 -4.71 -0.47 12.87
C THR A 207 -5.06 0.24 11.57
N VAL A 208 -5.99 -0.31 10.80
CA VAL A 208 -6.43 0.24 9.51
C VAL A 208 -7.92 0.57 9.57
N ASP A 209 -8.24 1.83 9.31
CA ASP A 209 -9.61 2.27 9.09
C ASP A 209 -9.94 2.15 7.61
N LEU A 210 -10.88 1.28 7.24
CA LEU A 210 -11.40 1.13 5.90
C LEU A 210 -12.72 1.89 5.77
N PHE A 211 -12.71 2.97 4.99
CA PHE A 211 -13.87 3.79 4.68
C PHE A 211 -14.45 3.38 3.33
N THR A 212 -15.74 3.09 3.31
CA THR A 212 -16.48 2.70 2.11
C THR A 212 -17.84 3.39 2.09
N ARG A 213 -18.36 3.64 0.89
CA ARG A 213 -19.69 4.24 0.76
C ARG A 213 -20.72 3.24 1.29
N SER A 214 -21.54 3.65 2.24
CA SER A 214 -22.57 2.79 2.87
C SER A 214 -22.04 1.51 3.55
N GLY A 215 -20.74 1.44 3.83
CA GLY A 215 -20.15 0.35 4.65
C GLY A 215 -19.84 -0.94 3.89
N ARG A 216 -19.97 -0.97 2.56
CA ARG A 216 -19.58 -2.10 1.72
C ARG A 216 -18.97 -1.64 0.40
N LEU A 217 -17.99 -2.39 -0.10
CA LEU A 217 -17.55 -2.24 -1.48
C LEU A 217 -18.45 -3.08 -2.41
N PRO A 218 -18.75 -2.59 -3.62
CA PRO A 218 -19.47 -3.37 -4.62
C PRO A 218 -18.75 -4.69 -4.91
N GLY A 219 -19.50 -5.80 -5.02
CA GLY A 219 -18.93 -7.10 -5.39
C GLY A 219 -18.19 -7.85 -4.27
N MET A 220 -18.16 -7.34 -3.03
CA MET A 220 -17.62 -8.08 -1.89
C MET A 220 -18.45 -9.32 -1.58
N THR A 221 -17.77 -10.45 -1.36
CA THR A 221 -18.38 -11.76 -1.09
C THR A 221 -18.61 -12.05 0.40
N GLY A 222 -18.09 -11.20 1.29
CA GLY A 222 -18.20 -11.37 2.73
C GLY A 222 -17.52 -10.25 3.51
N PRO A 223 -17.49 -10.34 4.85
CA PRO A 223 -16.81 -9.35 5.66
C PRO A 223 -15.28 -9.49 5.57
N VAL A 224 -14.56 -8.37 5.60
CA VAL A 224 -13.09 -8.33 5.49
C VAL A 224 -12.44 -8.74 6.81
N GLY A 225 -11.53 -9.72 6.80
CA GLY A 225 -10.82 -10.20 7.99
C GLY A 225 -11.64 -11.12 8.89
N GLN A 226 -11.05 -11.57 9.99
CA GLN A 226 -11.64 -12.48 10.98
C GLN A 226 -12.14 -11.70 12.20
N ALA A 227 -13.27 -12.09 12.79
CA ALA A 227 -13.76 -11.44 14.01
C ALA A 227 -12.80 -11.68 15.17
N VAL A 228 -12.50 -10.64 15.96
CA VAL A 228 -11.74 -10.80 17.20
C VAL A 228 -12.65 -11.45 18.23
N SER A 229 -12.31 -12.63 18.73
CA SER A 229 -13.00 -13.26 19.86
C SER A 229 -12.64 -12.50 21.15
N ALA A 230 -13.49 -11.55 21.56
CA ALA A 230 -13.35 -10.67 22.74
C ALA A 230 -12.12 -9.72 22.69
N PRO A 231 -12.19 -8.52 23.27
CA PRO A 231 -11.18 -7.49 23.03
C PRO A 231 -9.86 -7.91 23.67
N VAL A 232 -8.82 -8.09 22.84
CA VAL A 232 -7.44 -7.95 23.32
C VAL A 232 -7.33 -6.48 23.71
N ALA A 233 -7.46 -6.21 25.02
CA ALA A 233 -7.28 -4.89 25.57
C ALA A 233 -5.83 -4.47 25.32
N ILE A 234 -5.59 -3.75 24.22
CA ILE A 234 -4.42 -2.90 24.11
C ILE A 234 -4.72 -1.75 25.08
N GLN A 235 -4.33 -1.91 26.34
CA GLN A 235 -4.39 -0.82 27.29
C GLN A 235 -3.49 0.29 26.75
N PRO A 236 -4.01 1.52 26.58
CA PRO A 236 -3.12 2.66 26.47
C PRO A 236 -2.51 2.85 27.85
N GLU A 237 -1.30 2.32 28.08
CA GLU A 237 -0.51 2.85 29.16
C GLU A 237 -0.31 4.34 28.89
N LEU A 238 -0.63 5.14 29.90
CA LEU A 238 -0.52 6.59 29.94
C LEU A 238 0.86 7.01 29.44
N PHE A 239 0.93 7.47 28.18
CA PHE A 239 2.07 8.24 27.71
C PHE A 239 1.80 9.69 28.05
N ASP A 240 2.77 10.30 28.75
CA ASP A 240 2.80 11.72 29.10
C ASP A 240 2.39 12.59 27.91
N GLU A 241 1.37 13.42 28.14
CA GLU A 241 0.85 14.43 27.23
C GLU A 241 1.78 15.65 27.07
N ASP A 242 3.04 15.56 27.50
CA ASP A 242 3.99 16.65 27.38
C ASP A 242 5.03 16.39 26.29
N GLN A 243 5.02 17.31 25.32
CA GLN A 243 5.98 17.53 24.23
C GLN A 243 5.67 16.82 22.90
N LEU A 244 4.98 17.55 22.01
CA LEU A 244 5.64 18.21 20.87
C LEU A 244 4.60 19.03 20.08
N THR A 245 4.44 20.29 20.48
CA THR A 245 4.03 21.38 19.61
C THR A 245 4.98 21.45 18.41
N ALA A 246 4.59 20.84 17.31
CA ALA A 246 5.13 21.21 16.01
C ALA A 246 4.56 22.59 15.64
N PRO A 247 5.38 23.56 15.20
CA PRO A 247 4.85 24.83 14.75
C PRO A 247 3.91 24.56 13.56
N ALA A 248 2.69 25.07 13.67
CA ALA A 248 1.79 25.20 12.55
C ALA A 248 2.57 25.85 11.40
N ARG A 249 2.80 25.11 10.31
CA ARG A 249 3.22 25.77 9.07
C ARG A 249 2.11 26.75 8.70
N PRO A 250 2.44 28.00 8.32
CA PRO A 250 1.45 28.95 7.86
C PRO A 250 0.64 28.28 6.75
N GLY A 251 -0.68 28.31 6.88
CA GLY A 251 -1.56 28.03 5.77
C GLY A 251 -1.06 28.87 4.60
N ALA A 252 -0.66 28.19 3.52
CA ALA A 252 -0.51 28.88 2.25
C ALA A 252 -1.90 29.44 1.94
N ASP A 253 -2.04 30.74 2.19
CA ASP A 253 -3.24 31.52 1.98
C ASP A 253 -3.47 31.60 0.46
N HIS A 254 -3.94 30.51 -0.11
CA HIS A 254 -4.39 30.44 -1.50
C HIS A 254 -5.77 31.08 -1.56
N ARG A 255 -5.76 32.42 -1.55
CA ARG A 255 -6.87 33.19 -2.11
C ARG A 255 -7.10 32.69 -3.54
N PRO A 256 -8.30 32.20 -3.90
CA PRO A 256 -8.54 31.76 -5.27
C PRO A 256 -8.49 32.99 -6.17
N ARG A 257 -7.45 33.06 -7.02
CA ARG A 257 -7.48 33.93 -8.20
C ARG A 257 -8.60 33.41 -9.10
N ARG A 258 -9.73 34.11 -9.06
CA ARG A 258 -10.79 34.03 -10.08
C ARG A 258 -10.19 34.39 -11.43
N ASP A 259 -10.18 33.38 -12.30
CA ASP A 259 -10.22 33.38 -13.78
C ASP A 259 -9.17 32.49 -14.40
N VAL A 260 -9.52 31.21 -14.56
CA VAL A 260 -9.12 30.41 -15.73
C VAL A 260 -10.25 29.41 -15.97
N ARG A 261 -10.79 29.37 -17.20
CA ARG A 261 -11.75 28.36 -17.69
C ARG A 261 -11.45 27.00 -17.07
N ALA A 262 -12.34 26.52 -16.20
CA ALA A 262 -12.18 25.28 -15.47
C ALA A 262 -12.00 24.14 -16.48
N ARG A 263 -10.77 23.65 -16.62
CA ARG A 263 -10.57 22.34 -17.22
C ARG A 263 -11.13 21.34 -16.22
N ASP A 264 -12.20 20.66 -16.62
CA ASP A 264 -12.81 19.56 -15.88
C ASP A 264 -11.78 18.49 -15.52
N PHE A 265 -12.17 17.56 -14.64
CA PHE A 265 -11.41 16.33 -14.42
C PHE A 265 -11.11 15.64 -15.75
N ASP A 266 -10.12 14.76 -15.74
CA ASP A 266 -9.62 14.07 -16.93
C ASP A 266 -10.77 13.40 -17.70
N ARG A 267 -10.74 13.49 -19.04
CA ARG A 267 -11.78 12.89 -19.88
C ARG A 267 -11.66 11.37 -19.99
N SER A 268 -10.46 10.84 -19.73
CA SER A 268 -10.19 9.40 -19.77
C SER A 268 -10.99 8.69 -18.68
N SER A 269 -11.62 7.58 -19.03
CA SER A 269 -12.28 6.71 -18.06
C SER A 269 -11.25 6.07 -17.11
N PRO A 270 -11.61 5.72 -15.86
CA PRO A 270 -10.72 5.03 -14.94
C PRO A 270 -10.10 3.74 -15.50
N ARG A 271 -10.82 3.01 -16.38
CA ARG A 271 -10.30 1.81 -17.04
C ARG A 271 -9.24 2.13 -18.08
N GLU A 272 -9.39 3.19 -18.86
CA GLU A 272 -8.37 3.65 -19.81
C GLU A 272 -7.11 4.10 -19.05
N LEU A 273 -7.28 4.80 -17.93
CA LEU A 273 -6.19 5.20 -17.04
C LEU A 273 -5.43 3.98 -16.51
N ALA A 274 -6.15 3.02 -15.93
CA ALA A 274 -5.55 1.79 -15.41
C ALA A 274 -4.79 1.02 -16.52
N THR A 275 -5.36 0.95 -17.73
CA THR A 275 -4.72 0.29 -18.88
C THR A 275 -3.44 1.01 -19.31
N ALA A 276 -3.47 2.34 -19.40
CA ALA A 276 -2.32 3.15 -19.78
C ALA A 276 -1.17 3.03 -18.76
N ILE A 277 -1.50 3.07 -17.46
CA ILE A 277 -0.53 2.90 -16.38
C ILE A 277 0.03 1.46 -16.38
N SER A 278 -0.82 0.44 -16.58
CA SER A 278 -0.38 -0.96 -16.61
C SER A 278 0.64 -1.25 -17.70
N ARG A 279 0.54 -0.61 -18.88
CA ARG A 279 1.57 -0.71 -19.92
C ARG A 279 2.92 -0.20 -19.43
N ARG A 280 2.94 0.88 -18.65
CA ARG A 280 4.17 1.48 -18.11
C ARG A 280 4.81 0.66 -16.98
N VAL A 281 4.02 -0.11 -16.25
CA VAL A 281 4.54 -1.08 -15.26
C VAL A 281 5.49 -2.08 -15.94
N GLY A 282 5.20 -2.49 -17.18
CA GLY A 282 6.10 -3.31 -18.00
C GLY A 282 7.46 -2.63 -18.20
N ASP A 283 7.46 -1.36 -18.63
CA ASP A 283 8.70 -0.59 -18.85
C ASP A 283 9.51 -0.40 -17.55
N ILE A 284 8.84 -0.26 -16.39
CA ILE A 284 9.50 -0.18 -15.08
C ILE A 284 10.18 -1.51 -14.75
N ALA A 285 9.47 -2.63 -14.94
CA ALA A 285 10.05 -3.94 -14.73
C ALA A 285 11.23 -4.23 -15.66
N ASP A 286 11.19 -3.74 -16.91
CA ASP A 286 12.33 -3.80 -17.84
C ASP A 286 13.54 -3.03 -17.32
N GLN A 287 13.35 -1.78 -16.88
CA GLN A 287 14.44 -0.95 -16.33
C GLN A 287 15.04 -1.55 -15.06
N LEU A 288 14.18 -2.10 -14.18
CA LEU A 288 14.62 -2.83 -13.00
C LEU A 288 15.43 -4.08 -13.38
N TYR A 289 14.97 -4.88 -14.35
CA TYR A 289 15.70 -6.08 -14.80
C TYR A 289 17.06 -5.75 -15.43
N GLN A 290 17.13 -4.64 -16.19
CA GLN A 290 18.36 -4.19 -16.84
C GLN A 290 19.41 -3.73 -15.83
N SER A 291 19.00 -3.06 -14.76
CA SER A 291 19.90 -2.57 -13.70
C SER A 291 20.15 -3.59 -12.59
N ALA A 292 19.31 -4.62 -12.43
CA ALA A 292 19.46 -5.62 -11.39
C ALA A 292 20.74 -6.45 -11.55
N PRO A 293 21.47 -6.74 -10.46
CA PRO A 293 22.64 -7.60 -10.49
C PRO A 293 22.25 -9.02 -10.91
N ARG A 294 23.17 -9.71 -11.58
CA ARG A 294 23.00 -11.12 -11.94
C ARG A 294 23.52 -12.00 -10.80
N PRO A 295 22.69 -12.88 -10.23
CA PRO A 295 23.17 -13.88 -9.28
C PRO A 295 24.23 -14.78 -9.93
N ASP A 296 25.24 -15.17 -9.15
CA ASP A 296 26.23 -16.16 -9.52
C ASP A 296 26.26 -17.25 -8.42
N PRO A 297 25.83 -18.50 -8.73
CA PRO A 297 25.34 -18.98 -10.03
C PRO A 297 23.97 -18.39 -10.41
N PRO A 298 23.57 -18.47 -11.70
CA PRO A 298 22.25 -18.04 -12.15
C PRO A 298 21.12 -18.75 -11.39
N ILE A 299 20.11 -18.00 -10.98
CA ILE A 299 18.94 -18.50 -10.25
C ILE A 299 17.71 -18.46 -11.17
N ARG A 300 16.84 -19.47 -11.04
CA ARG A 300 15.55 -19.54 -11.75
C ARG A 300 14.40 -19.60 -10.75
N VAL A 301 13.29 -18.95 -11.10
CA VAL A 301 12.03 -18.97 -10.34
C VAL A 301 10.89 -19.16 -11.34
N GLY A 302 10.16 -20.27 -11.22
CA GLY A 302 9.09 -20.58 -12.18
C GLY A 302 9.62 -20.72 -13.60
N GLU A 303 10.78 -21.36 -13.76
CA GLU A 303 11.52 -21.56 -15.01
C GLU A 303 12.07 -20.26 -15.64
N GLN A 304 11.93 -19.10 -15.01
CA GLN A 304 12.47 -17.84 -15.50
C GLN A 304 13.73 -17.45 -14.75
N ASP A 305 14.76 -17.01 -15.47
CA ASP A 305 15.95 -16.42 -14.85
C ASP A 305 15.55 -15.20 -14.03
N VAL A 306 16.04 -15.13 -12.79
CA VAL A 306 15.82 -14.00 -11.90
C VAL A 306 17.11 -13.19 -11.75
N ARG A 307 16.97 -11.86 -11.80
CA ARG A 307 18.02 -10.92 -11.41
C ARG A 307 17.63 -10.22 -10.11
N GLY A 308 18.63 -9.80 -9.35
CA GLY A 308 18.46 -9.13 -8.07
C GLY A 308 19.45 -9.64 -7.04
N SER A 309 19.31 -9.13 -5.82
CA SER A 309 20.11 -9.52 -4.67
C SER A 309 19.27 -9.53 -3.40
N TRP A 310 19.68 -10.37 -2.47
CA TRP A 310 19.22 -10.29 -1.09
C TRP A 310 19.91 -9.12 -0.38
N ALA A 311 19.17 -8.46 0.49
CA ALA A 311 19.68 -7.42 1.37
C ALA A 311 19.24 -7.69 2.81
N ALA A 312 20.17 -7.51 3.75
CA ALA A 312 19.89 -7.63 5.18
C ALA A 312 19.01 -6.49 5.69
N LEU A 313 18.18 -6.76 6.70
CA LEU A 313 17.31 -5.79 7.36
C LEU A 313 17.99 -5.22 8.62
N ASP A 314 19.17 -4.63 8.43
CA ASP A 314 20.11 -4.19 9.48
C ASP A 314 20.42 -2.68 9.43
N LEU A 315 19.63 -1.87 8.69
CA LEU A 315 19.87 -0.42 8.59
C LEU A 315 19.71 0.32 9.92
N LEU A 316 18.99 -0.27 10.88
CA LEU A 316 18.61 0.36 12.15
C LEU A 316 19.07 -0.46 13.37
N GLY A 317 20.16 -1.23 13.24
CA GLY A 317 20.69 -2.09 14.29
C GLY A 317 20.90 -3.53 13.83
N PRO A 318 20.86 -4.52 14.74
CA PRO A 318 21.00 -5.93 14.38
C PRO A 318 20.01 -6.35 13.29
N SER A 319 20.46 -7.22 12.39
CA SER A 319 19.63 -7.74 11.31
C SER A 319 18.41 -8.45 11.88
N THR A 320 17.22 -8.02 11.47
CA THR A 320 15.94 -8.71 11.80
C THR A 320 15.56 -9.76 10.76
N GLY A 321 16.38 -9.92 9.71
CA GLY A 321 16.14 -10.84 8.62
C GLY A 321 16.76 -10.36 7.32
N SER A 322 16.27 -10.89 6.21
CA SER A 322 16.72 -10.52 4.87
C SER A 322 15.53 -10.43 3.92
N PHE A 323 15.65 -9.64 2.88
CA PHE A 323 14.65 -9.60 1.82
C PHE A 323 15.31 -9.56 0.45
N VAL A 324 14.58 -9.97 -0.58
CA VAL A 324 15.00 -9.90 -1.97
C VAL A 324 13.93 -9.22 -2.80
N LEU A 325 14.40 -8.32 -3.66
CA LEU A 325 13.66 -7.83 -4.81
C LEU A 325 14.22 -8.57 -6.04
N GLY A 326 13.55 -9.60 -6.51
CA GLY A 326 13.88 -10.30 -7.75
C GLY A 326 13.06 -9.77 -8.92
N VAL A 327 13.67 -9.79 -10.11
CA VAL A 327 13.01 -9.44 -11.36
C VAL A 327 13.25 -10.55 -12.38
N LEU A 328 12.18 -11.15 -12.87
CA LEU A 328 12.20 -12.22 -13.87
C LEU A 328 12.50 -11.68 -15.25
N ASN A 329 13.15 -12.48 -16.08
CA ASN A 329 13.41 -12.16 -17.48
C ASN A 329 12.12 -11.94 -18.29
N ARG A 330 11.09 -12.75 -18.03
CA ARG A 330 9.77 -12.64 -18.66
C ARG A 330 8.66 -12.68 -17.61
N PRO A 331 7.51 -12.04 -17.86
CA PRO A 331 6.38 -12.13 -16.95
C PRO A 331 5.84 -13.55 -16.90
N LEU A 332 5.51 -14.03 -15.70
CA LEU A 332 4.65 -15.19 -15.53
C LEU A 332 3.18 -14.78 -15.73
N SER A 333 2.37 -15.70 -16.24
CA SER A 333 0.92 -15.55 -16.19
C SER A 333 0.46 -15.48 -14.73
N ARG A 334 -0.71 -14.88 -14.51
CA ARG A 334 -1.30 -14.76 -13.17
C ARG A 334 -1.41 -16.12 -12.46
N GLU A 335 -1.91 -17.13 -13.17
CA GLU A 335 -2.09 -18.49 -12.66
C GLU A 335 -0.75 -19.13 -12.30
N ARG A 336 0.26 -19.01 -13.18
CA ARG A 336 1.60 -19.56 -12.93
C ARG A 336 2.30 -18.86 -11.76
N GLY A 337 2.15 -17.54 -11.63
CA GLY A 337 2.70 -16.79 -10.50
C GLY A 337 2.12 -17.22 -9.15
N LEU A 338 0.80 -17.47 -9.10
CA LEU A 338 0.11 -18.00 -7.92
C LEU A 338 0.61 -19.42 -7.57
N GLU A 339 0.71 -20.29 -8.56
CA GLU A 339 1.23 -21.65 -8.39
C GLU A 339 2.66 -21.65 -7.84
N VAL A 340 3.55 -20.88 -8.46
CA VAL A 340 4.96 -20.75 -8.02
C VAL A 340 5.03 -20.19 -6.61
N THR A 341 4.23 -19.15 -6.30
CA THR A 341 4.16 -18.56 -4.95
C THR A 341 3.73 -19.60 -3.92
N ALA A 342 2.64 -20.35 -4.18
CA ALA A 342 2.13 -21.37 -3.28
C ALA A 342 3.17 -22.48 -3.04
N ARG A 343 3.83 -22.96 -4.10
CA ARG A 343 4.89 -23.96 -4.03
C ARG A 343 6.09 -23.48 -3.21
N LEU A 344 6.56 -22.25 -3.41
CA LEU A 344 7.72 -21.72 -2.68
C LEU A 344 7.42 -21.51 -1.19
N ARG A 345 6.20 -21.10 -0.83
CA ARG A 345 5.77 -21.02 0.58
C ARG A 345 5.80 -22.38 1.29
N GLN A 346 5.62 -23.48 0.57
CA GLN A 346 5.66 -24.83 1.15
C GLN A 346 7.09 -25.36 1.38
N ARG A 347 8.13 -24.68 0.87
CA ARG A 347 9.53 -25.15 0.99
C ARG A 347 10.16 -24.93 2.35
N ASP A 348 9.56 -24.07 3.18
CA ASP A 348 10.04 -23.79 4.52
C ASP A 348 8.90 -23.96 5.55
N PRO A 349 8.35 -25.19 5.69
CA PRO A 349 7.23 -25.46 6.59
C PRO A 349 7.65 -25.41 8.06
N GLU A 350 8.94 -25.58 8.35
CA GLU A 350 9.47 -25.62 9.71
C GLU A 350 9.82 -24.23 10.27
N SER A 351 10.20 -23.25 9.43
CA SER A 351 10.64 -21.94 9.97
C SER A 351 9.58 -20.85 10.03
N ASN A 352 8.39 -21.01 9.42
CA ASN A 352 7.32 -19.98 9.31
C ASN A 352 7.77 -18.56 8.83
N GLY A 353 9.06 -18.39 8.51
CA GLY A 353 9.75 -17.12 8.40
C GLY A 353 9.75 -16.54 6.99
N LEU A 354 9.41 -17.34 5.98
CA LEU A 354 9.38 -16.91 4.58
C LEU A 354 8.02 -16.32 4.20
N SER A 355 8.00 -15.05 3.86
CA SER A 355 6.93 -14.36 3.13
C SER A 355 7.38 -14.21 1.68
N ILE A 356 6.57 -14.60 0.71
CA ILE A 356 6.95 -14.55 -0.71
C ILE A 356 5.75 -14.28 -1.61
N LEU A 357 6.01 -13.48 -2.64
CA LEU A 357 5.13 -13.17 -3.74
C LEU A 357 5.90 -13.26 -5.07
N VAL A 358 5.33 -13.98 -6.03
CA VAL A 358 5.71 -13.92 -7.44
C VAL A 358 4.53 -13.40 -8.26
N SER A 359 4.66 -12.21 -8.85
CA SER A 359 3.60 -11.57 -9.65
C SER A 359 4.17 -10.87 -10.87
N GLY A 360 3.68 -11.26 -12.06
CA GLY A 360 4.20 -10.77 -13.33
C GLY A 360 5.70 -11.05 -13.43
N ARG A 361 6.53 -10.01 -13.37
CA ARG A 361 7.99 -10.13 -13.36
C ARG A 361 8.61 -9.98 -11.98
N MET A 362 7.84 -9.63 -10.96
CA MET A 362 8.39 -9.32 -9.65
C MET A 362 8.41 -10.56 -8.77
N VAL A 363 9.52 -10.75 -8.08
CA VAL A 363 9.67 -11.68 -6.96
C VAL A 363 9.99 -10.83 -5.73
N VAL A 364 9.15 -10.87 -4.71
CA VAL A 364 9.45 -10.24 -3.42
C VAL A 364 9.43 -11.33 -2.38
N ALA A 365 10.55 -11.54 -1.69
CA ALA A 365 10.59 -12.47 -0.57
C ALA A 365 11.24 -11.80 0.65
N ILE A 366 10.72 -12.12 1.83
CA ILE A 366 11.16 -11.64 3.13
C ILE A 366 11.36 -12.87 4.00
N SER A 367 12.52 -12.98 4.62
CA SER A 367 12.90 -14.08 5.50
C SER A 367 13.35 -13.53 6.85
N THR A 368 13.01 -14.23 7.93
CA THR A 368 13.63 -14.00 9.25
C THR A 368 15.04 -14.54 9.33
N ASP A 369 15.49 -15.32 8.34
CA ASP A 369 16.85 -15.83 8.27
C ASP A 369 17.82 -14.66 8.14
N THR A 370 18.67 -14.53 9.16
CA THR A 370 19.73 -13.53 9.26
C THR A 370 21.02 -13.99 8.57
N ALA A 371 21.10 -15.26 8.14
CA ALA A 371 22.26 -15.84 7.51
C ALA A 371 22.24 -15.66 5.97
N GLY A 372 22.86 -14.58 5.50
CA GLY A 372 23.35 -14.47 4.12
C GLY A 372 22.29 -14.21 3.04
N GLN A 373 22.51 -14.77 1.85
CA GLN A 373 21.63 -14.65 0.68
C GLN A 373 20.92 -15.98 0.42
N PRO A 374 19.75 -16.22 1.00
CA PRO A 374 19.12 -17.54 0.99
C PRO A 374 18.39 -17.83 -0.34
N TRP A 375 19.11 -17.77 -1.47
CA TRP A 375 18.58 -18.09 -2.80
C TRP A 375 17.91 -19.46 -2.87
N ARG A 376 18.36 -20.43 -2.06
CA ARG A 376 17.74 -21.76 -1.89
C ARG A 376 16.26 -21.71 -1.54
N LEU A 377 15.79 -20.64 -0.89
CA LEU A 377 14.39 -20.48 -0.49
C LEU A 377 13.47 -20.14 -1.66
N ILE A 378 14.03 -19.59 -2.74
CA ILE A 378 13.24 -19.05 -3.85
C ILE A 378 13.58 -19.64 -5.22
N ALA A 379 14.75 -20.27 -5.35
CA ALA A 379 15.18 -20.96 -6.56
C ALA A 379 14.26 -22.16 -6.86
N ASP A 380 14.14 -22.56 -8.13
CA ASP A 380 13.46 -23.81 -8.54
C ASP A 380 14.15 -25.09 -8.06
#